data_AF-A0A7J8QQL2-F1
#
_entry.id   AF-A0A7J8QQL2-F1
#
_cell.length_a   1.000
_cell.length_b   1.000
_cell.length_c   1.000
_cell.angle_alpha   90.00
_cell.angle_beta   90.00
_cell.angle_gamma   90.00
#
_symmetry.space_group_name_H-M   'P 1'
#
loop_
_entity.id
_entity.type
_entity.pdbx_description
1 polymer ?
#
loop_
_entity_poly.entity_id
_entity_poly.type
_entity_poly.pdbx_seq_one_letter_code
_entity_poly.pdbx_strand_id
1 'polypeptide(L)'
;LLAPYISSGIFLEILKLWLKGHKVIILDIPLLFEAKMDKWTKPIVVVWVDPETQLQRLMERDNSTEEDARNRINAQMSLDLKKSQADIVIDNTGSRQDLQERFSEVLSQVKRPLTWTEFWLSRDGALTALLGVIIGLLSSHQAEETSLIVVEKYFSSLGSINLLAADYFLGLIL
;
A
#
# COMPACT_ATOMS: atom_id res chain seq x y z
N LEU A 1 -16.07 -9.43 20.48
CA LEU A 1 -16.57 -8.34 19.60
C LEU A 1 -15.70 -7.06 19.68
N LEU A 2 -14.38 -7.17 19.85
CA LEU A 2 -13.45 -6.02 19.83
C LEU A 2 -12.87 -5.71 18.43
N ALA A 3 -13.09 -6.60 17.46
CA ALA A 3 -12.50 -6.54 16.12
C ALA A 3 -12.77 -5.23 15.33
N PRO A 4 -13.97 -4.59 15.38
CA PRO A 4 -14.22 -3.38 14.58
C PRO A 4 -13.51 -2.13 15.13
N TYR A 5 -13.36 -2.02 16.45
CA TYR A 5 -12.80 -0.82 17.08
C TYR A 5 -11.27 -0.81 17.00
N ILE A 6 -10.64 -1.96 17.24
CA ILE A 6 -9.18 -2.11 17.14
C ILE A 6 -8.72 -1.93 15.69
N SER A 7 -9.47 -2.48 14.71
CA SER A 7 -9.11 -2.32 13.29
C SER A 7 -9.19 -0.87 12.81
N SER A 8 -10.14 -0.08 13.29
CA SER A 8 -10.29 1.33 12.92
C SER A 8 -9.13 2.19 13.44
N GLY A 9 -8.68 1.95 14.68
CA GLY A 9 -7.50 2.61 15.25
C GLY A 9 -6.21 2.24 14.50
N ILE A 10 -5.99 0.95 14.26
CA ILE A 10 -4.83 0.45 13.50
C ILE A 10 -4.81 1.07 12.09
N PHE A 11 -5.96 1.14 11.41
CA PHE A 11 -6.04 1.73 10.08
C PHE A 11 -5.62 3.21 10.07
N LEU A 12 -6.07 3.99 11.05
CA LEU A 12 -5.71 5.40 11.14
C LEU A 12 -4.20 5.58 11.41
N GLU A 13 -3.59 4.71 12.23
CA GLU A 13 -2.15 4.73 12.44
C GLU A 13 -1.36 4.36 11.18
N ILE A 14 -1.81 3.33 10.45
CA ILE A 14 -1.21 2.94 9.16
C ILE A 14 -1.28 4.12 8.19
N LEU A 15 -2.43 4.78 8.07
CA LEU A 15 -2.62 5.93 7.20
C LEU A 15 -1.68 7.08 7.59
N LYS A 16 -1.54 7.36 8.89
CA LYS A 16 -0.62 8.38 9.40
C LYS A 16 0.84 8.07 9.06
N LEU A 17 1.26 6.82 9.22
CA LEU A 17 2.62 6.38 8.87
C LEU A 17 2.87 6.43 7.36
N TRP A 18 1.87 6.05 6.56
CA TRP A 18 1.91 6.14 5.11
C TRP A 18 2.02 7.60 4.63
N LEU A 19 1.26 8.52 5.22
CA LEU A 19 1.37 9.95 4.94
C LEU A 19 2.76 10.50 5.28
N LYS A 20 3.39 10.00 6.36
CA LYS A 20 4.77 10.33 6.73
C LYS A 20 5.83 9.74 5.79
N GLY A 21 5.47 8.88 4.84
CA GLY A 21 6.40 8.30 3.88
C GLY A 21 7.12 7.03 4.34
N HIS A 22 6.59 6.36 5.38
CA HIS A 22 7.05 5.02 5.70
C HIS A 22 6.64 4.05 4.59
N LYS A 23 7.63 3.42 3.96
CA LYS A 23 7.43 2.48 2.85
C LYS A 23 7.03 1.07 3.31
N VAL A 24 7.40 0.70 4.53
CA VAL A 24 7.14 -0.61 5.13
C VAL A 24 6.58 -0.39 6.53
N ILE A 25 5.44 -1.02 6.81
CA ILE A 25 4.77 -1.01 8.12
C ILE A 25 4.55 -2.48 8.50
N ILE A 26 5.05 -2.87 9.67
CA ILE A 26 4.93 -4.25 10.18
C ILE A 26 3.84 -4.26 11.23
N LEU A 27 2.86 -5.15 11.08
CA LEU A 27 1.76 -5.34 12.01
C LEU A 27 1.95 -6.68 12.74
N ASP A 28 2.15 -6.64 14.05
CA ASP A 28 2.20 -7.83 14.90
C ASP A 28 0.80 -8.13 15.46
N ILE A 29 0.11 -9.10 14.84
CA ILE A 29 -1.29 -9.41 15.15
C ILE A 29 -1.43 -10.94 15.34
N PRO A 30 -1.46 -11.44 16.59
CA PRO A 30 -1.58 -12.88 16.86
C PRO A 30 -2.86 -13.52 16.31
N LEU A 31 -3.95 -12.74 16.27
CA LEU A 31 -5.30 -13.16 15.84
C LEU A 31 -5.65 -12.64 14.44
N LEU A 32 -4.67 -12.50 13.55
CA LEU A 32 -4.82 -11.88 12.24
C LEU A 32 -5.99 -12.49 11.43
N PHE A 33 -6.04 -13.81 11.36
CA PHE A 33 -7.04 -14.56 10.58
C PHE A 33 -8.40 -14.57 11.28
N GLU A 34 -8.40 -14.75 12.59
CA GLU A 34 -9.60 -14.75 13.43
C GLU A 34 -10.30 -13.38 13.39
N ALA A 35 -9.52 -12.29 13.26
CA ALA A 35 -10.01 -10.92 13.09
C ALA A 35 -10.33 -10.56 11.63
N LYS A 36 -10.12 -11.47 10.66
CA LYS A 36 -10.31 -11.25 9.22
C LYS A 36 -9.50 -10.06 8.65
N MET A 37 -8.33 -9.79 9.25
CA MET A 37 -7.42 -8.70 8.85
C MET A 37 -6.45 -9.13 7.75
N ASP A 38 -6.39 -10.42 7.44
CA ASP A 38 -5.65 -11.05 6.34
C ASP A 38 -6.00 -10.48 4.96
N LYS A 39 -7.24 -9.99 4.78
CA LYS A 39 -7.74 -9.47 3.49
C LYS A 39 -7.04 -8.21 2.99
N TRP A 40 -6.50 -7.40 3.90
CA TRP A 40 -5.87 -6.12 3.58
C TRP A 40 -4.46 -5.99 4.15
N THR A 41 -3.94 -7.06 4.75
CA THR A 41 -2.57 -7.13 5.25
C THR A 41 -1.76 -8.06 4.35
N LYS A 42 -0.85 -7.49 3.54
CA LYS A 42 -0.01 -8.26 2.62
C LYS A 42 1.42 -7.69 2.56
N PRO A 43 2.45 -8.55 2.42
CA PRO A 43 2.42 -10.00 2.55
C PRO A 43 2.19 -10.44 4.01
N ILE A 44 1.57 -11.59 4.21
CA ILE A 44 1.39 -12.26 5.51
C ILE A 44 2.62 -13.12 5.77
N VAL A 45 3.33 -12.81 6.85
CA VAL A 45 4.48 -13.57 7.32
C VAL A 45 4.07 -14.36 8.56
N VAL A 46 4.24 -15.68 8.53
CA VAL A 46 4.00 -16.54 9.69
C VAL A 46 5.32 -17.10 10.19
N VAL A 47 5.60 -16.88 11.48
CA VAL A 47 6.70 -17.56 12.17
C VAL A 47 6.14 -18.87 12.71
N TRP A 48 6.57 -19.97 12.10
CA TRP A 48 6.08 -21.32 12.40
C TRP A 48 7.09 -22.09 13.25
N VAL A 49 6.57 -22.97 14.09
CA VAL A 49 7.34 -23.92 14.90
C VAL A 49 6.50 -25.19 15.07
N ASP A 50 7.13 -26.33 15.33
CA ASP A 50 6.37 -27.56 15.59
C ASP A 50 5.55 -27.45 16.90
N PRO A 51 4.44 -28.20 17.02
CA PRO A 51 3.53 -28.08 18.17
C PRO A 51 4.18 -28.37 19.53
N GLU A 52 5.16 -29.28 19.58
CA GLU A 52 5.81 -29.66 20.82
C GLU A 52 6.72 -28.53 21.32
N THR A 53 7.54 -27.98 20.42
CA THR A 53 8.37 -26.81 20.72
C THR A 53 7.51 -25.57 21.02
N GLN A 54 6.34 -25.42 20.37
CA GLN A 54 5.39 -24.34 20.70
C GLN A 54 4.91 -24.44 22.15
N LEU A 55 4.48 -25.63 22.56
CA LEU A 55 3.99 -25.92 23.90
C LEU A 55 5.09 -25.67 24.94
N GLN A 56 6.27 -26.24 24.73
CA GLN A 56 7.41 -26.08 25.63
C GLN A 56 7.77 -24.59 25.82
N ARG A 57 7.94 -23.84 24.72
CA ARG A 57 8.29 -22.41 24.79
C ARG A 57 7.19 -21.57 25.45
N LEU A 58 5.92 -21.92 25.24
CA LEU A 58 4.80 -21.24 25.88
C LEU A 58 4.82 -21.45 27.40
N MET A 59 5.02 -22.70 27.84
CA MET A 59 5.14 -23.04 29.26
C MET A 59 6.33 -22.33 29.92
N GLU A 60 7.50 -22.34 29.27
CA GLU A 60 8.69 -21.66 29.77
C GLU A 60 8.51 -20.13 29.87
N ARG A 61 7.86 -19.51 28.88
CA ARG A 61 7.67 -18.06 28.84
C ARG A 61 6.64 -17.57 29.86
N ASP A 62 5.52 -18.26 29.95
CA ASP A 62 4.37 -17.82 30.74
C ASP A 62 4.30 -18.51 32.13
N ASN A 63 5.25 -19.40 32.42
CA ASN A 63 5.31 -20.22 33.63
C ASN A 63 3.98 -20.96 33.92
N SER A 64 3.36 -21.49 32.85
CA SER A 64 2.04 -22.13 32.87
C SER A 64 2.13 -23.65 32.91
N THR A 65 1.09 -24.31 33.42
CA THR A 65 0.97 -25.77 33.34
C THR A 65 0.81 -26.22 31.88
N GLU A 66 1.11 -27.49 31.60
CA GLU A 66 0.92 -28.07 30.26
C GLU A 66 -0.55 -27.98 29.82
N GLU A 67 -1.49 -28.24 30.73
CA GLU A 67 -2.93 -28.18 30.47
C GLU A 67 -3.37 -26.76 30.08
N ASP A 68 -2.94 -25.75 30.84
CA ASP A 68 -3.25 -24.35 30.54
C ASP A 68 -2.66 -23.91 29.19
N ALA A 69 -1.41 -24.32 28.92
CA ALA A 69 -0.73 -23.99 27.68
C ALA A 69 -1.44 -24.64 26.47
N ARG A 70 -1.82 -25.93 26.57
CA ARG A 70 -2.60 -26.62 25.54
C ARG A 70 -3.95 -25.96 25.32
N ASN A 71 -4.68 -25.64 26.39
CA ASN A 71 -5.97 -24.95 26.31
C ASN A 71 -5.84 -23.61 25.58
N ARG A 72 -4.77 -22.86 25.84
CA ARG A 72 -4.49 -21.58 25.19
C ARG A 72 -4.15 -21.73 23.70
N ILE A 73 -3.34 -22.73 23.34
CA ILE A 73 -3.01 -23.03 21.94
C ILE A 73 -4.28 -23.43 21.19
N ASN A 74 -5.11 -24.30 21.78
CA ASN A 74 -6.35 -24.79 21.18
C ASN A 74 -7.45 -23.72 21.09
N ALA A 75 -7.37 -22.64 21.87
CA ALA A 75 -8.31 -21.52 21.78
C ALA A 75 -8.11 -20.65 20.52
N GLN A 76 -7.01 -20.84 19.78
CA GLN A 76 -6.68 -20.11 18.57
C GLN A 76 -6.68 -21.01 17.34
N MET A 77 -6.66 -20.42 16.14
CA MET A 77 -6.42 -21.18 14.92
C MET A 77 -5.03 -21.84 15.00
N SER A 78 -4.95 -23.13 14.60
CA SER A 78 -3.70 -23.87 14.65
C SER A 78 -2.61 -23.23 13.80
N LEU A 79 -1.36 -23.38 14.24
CA LEU A 79 -0.22 -22.76 13.57
C LEU A 79 -0.02 -23.31 12.14
N ASP A 80 -0.36 -24.58 11.91
CA ASP A 80 -0.33 -25.21 10.58
C ASP A 80 -1.37 -24.62 9.62
N LEU A 81 -2.56 -24.27 10.12
CA LEU A 81 -3.57 -23.57 9.31
C LEU A 81 -3.16 -22.12 9.03
N LYS A 82 -2.46 -21.46 9.95
CA LYS A 82 -1.87 -20.13 9.69
C LYS A 82 -0.77 -20.24 8.63
N LYS A 83 0.08 -21.26 8.73
CA LYS A 83 1.16 -21.56 7.77
C LYS A 83 0.62 -21.77 6.35
N SER A 84 -0.48 -22.50 6.17
CA SER A 84 -1.04 -22.77 4.83
C SER A 84 -1.67 -21.54 4.17
N GLN A 85 -2.00 -20.50 4.93
CA GLN A 85 -2.58 -19.24 4.45
C GLN A 85 -1.56 -18.10 4.36
N ALA A 86 -0.31 -18.33 4.76
CA ALA A 86 0.74 -17.33 4.76
C ALA A 86 1.33 -17.13 3.36
N ASP A 87 1.73 -15.90 3.04
CA ASP A 87 2.49 -15.62 1.82
C ASP A 87 3.97 -15.99 2.02
N ILE A 88 4.48 -15.88 3.26
CA ILE A 88 5.85 -16.21 3.64
C ILE A 88 5.84 -16.96 4.98
N VAL A 89 6.59 -18.05 5.07
CA VAL A 89 6.75 -18.83 6.30
C VAL A 89 8.21 -18.78 6.76
N ILE A 90 8.42 -18.40 8.02
CA ILE A 90 9.72 -18.44 8.68
C ILE A 90 9.71 -19.60 9.67
N ASP A 91 10.57 -20.58 9.43
CA ASP A 91 10.75 -21.71 10.34
C ASP A 91 11.60 -21.30 11.56
N ASN A 92 11.05 -21.49 12.76
CA ASN A 92 11.67 -21.17 14.04
C ASN A 92 11.93 -22.43 14.91
N THR A 93 12.05 -23.58 14.27
CA THR A 93 12.51 -24.84 14.92
C THR A 93 14.02 -24.86 15.15
N GLY A 94 14.78 -24.12 14.34
CA GLY A 94 16.24 -24.01 14.43
C GLY A 94 16.75 -23.10 15.56
N SER A 95 18.02 -22.72 15.45
CA SER A 95 18.65 -21.80 16.39
C SER A 95 18.15 -20.36 16.22
N ARG A 96 18.42 -19.52 17.22
CA ARG A 96 18.11 -18.08 17.14
C ARG A 96 18.87 -17.39 16.00
N GLN A 97 20.06 -17.89 15.64
CA GLN A 97 20.84 -17.38 14.52
C GLN A 97 20.14 -17.69 13.19
N ASP A 98 19.69 -18.94 13.01
CA ASP A 98 18.93 -19.34 11.80
C ASP A 98 17.70 -18.46 11.61
N LEU A 99 16.96 -18.20 12.70
CA LEU A 99 15.81 -17.31 12.66
C LEU A 99 16.19 -15.88 12.23
N GLN A 100 17.30 -15.34 12.74
CA GLN A 100 17.77 -14.00 12.39
C GLN A 100 18.16 -13.90 10.91
N GLU A 101 18.84 -14.92 10.39
CA GLU A 101 19.22 -14.99 8.98
C GLU A 101 17.99 -15.05 8.08
N ARG A 102 17.03 -15.94 8.38
CA ARG A 102 15.75 -16.03 7.64
C ARG A 102 14.93 -14.76 7.71
N PHE A 103 14.87 -14.13 8.87
CA PHE A 103 14.16 -12.86 9.02
C PHE A 103 14.83 -11.74 8.21
N SER A 104 16.16 -11.71 8.16
CA SER A 104 16.91 -10.77 7.32
C SER A 104 16.62 -10.98 5.82
N GLU A 105 16.59 -12.23 5.37
CA GLU A 105 16.20 -12.58 4.00
C GLU A 105 14.80 -12.07 3.67
N VAL A 106 13.81 -12.34 4.53
CA VAL A 106 12.42 -11.87 4.35
C VAL A 106 12.35 -10.34 4.34
N LEU A 107 13.05 -9.66 5.25
CA LEU A 107 13.11 -8.20 5.26
C LEU A 107 13.70 -7.64 3.96
N SER A 108 14.71 -8.29 3.39
CA SER A 108 15.30 -7.87 2.11
C SER A 108 14.30 -8.00 0.96
N GLN A 109 13.50 -9.07 0.94
CA GLN A 109 12.46 -9.29 -0.07
C GLN A 109 11.33 -8.25 0.04
N VAL A 110 10.90 -7.93 1.26
CA VAL A 110 9.85 -6.92 1.51
C VAL A 110 10.33 -5.50 1.19
N LYS A 111 11.62 -5.21 1.38
CA LYS A 111 12.22 -3.89 1.09
C LYS A 111 12.63 -3.68 -0.36
N ARG A 112 12.39 -4.66 -1.24
CA ARG A 112 12.77 -4.53 -2.67
C ARG A 112 12.17 -3.26 -3.29
N PRO A 113 12.83 -2.65 -4.27
CA PRO A 113 12.23 -1.55 -5.02
C PRO A 113 10.93 -2.03 -5.68
N LEU A 114 9.95 -1.13 -5.71
CA LEU A 114 8.67 -1.36 -6.37
C LEU A 114 8.92 -1.58 -7.87
N THR A 115 8.23 -2.55 -8.45
CA THR A 115 8.16 -2.66 -9.92
C THR A 115 7.37 -1.48 -10.50
N TRP A 116 7.46 -1.26 -11.80
CA TRP A 116 6.69 -0.18 -12.46
C TRP A 116 5.18 -0.31 -12.24
N THR A 117 4.63 -1.53 -12.19
CA THR A 117 3.20 -1.74 -11.92
C THR A 117 2.82 -1.41 -10.48
N GLU A 118 3.66 -1.82 -9.53
CA GLU A 118 3.49 -1.51 -8.10
C GLU A 118 3.69 -0.02 -7.81
N PHE A 119 4.58 0.64 -8.56
CA PHE A 119 4.80 2.07 -8.46
C PHE A 119 3.53 2.85 -8.76
N TRP A 120 2.81 2.55 -9.84
CA TRP A 120 1.55 3.23 -10.17
C TRP A 120 0.45 3.00 -9.14
N LEU A 121 0.46 1.84 -8.46
CA LEU A 121 -0.42 1.53 -7.34
C LEU A 121 0.04 2.16 -6.01
N SER A 122 1.28 2.66 -5.95
CA SER A 122 1.84 3.29 -4.76
C SER A 122 1.36 4.73 -4.60
N ARG A 123 1.55 5.27 -3.40
CA ARG A 123 1.36 6.70 -3.10
C ARG A 123 2.04 7.61 -4.11
N ASP A 124 3.31 7.32 -4.37
CA ASP A 124 4.16 8.20 -5.16
C ASP A 124 3.72 8.17 -6.64
N GLY A 125 3.25 7.01 -7.13
CA GLY A 125 2.62 6.89 -8.44
C GLY A 125 1.30 7.65 -8.54
N ALA A 126 0.43 7.53 -7.53
CA ALA A 126 -0.83 8.27 -7.48
C ALA A 126 -0.62 9.79 -7.45
N LEU A 127 0.35 10.26 -6.65
CA LEU A 127 0.74 11.68 -6.61
C LEU A 127 1.31 12.14 -7.95
N THR A 128 2.14 11.32 -8.60
CA THR A 128 2.70 11.62 -9.92
C THR A 128 1.60 11.74 -10.99
N ALA A 129 0.61 10.84 -10.97
CA ALA A 129 -0.55 10.91 -11.85
C ALA A 129 -1.33 12.22 -11.66
N LEU A 130 -1.58 12.59 -10.41
CA LEU A 130 -2.35 13.78 -10.05
C LEU A 130 -1.62 15.08 -10.43
N LEU A 131 -0.31 15.13 -10.20
CA LEU A 131 0.56 16.21 -10.69
C LEU A 131 0.52 16.33 -12.22
N GLY A 132 0.56 15.21 -12.93
CA GLY A 132 0.44 15.17 -14.39
C GLY A 132 -0.87 15.78 -14.89
N VAL A 133 -1.99 15.45 -14.23
CA VAL A 133 -3.32 16.04 -14.54
C VAL A 133 -3.34 17.55 -14.29
N ILE A 134 -2.82 18.01 -13.15
CA ILE A 134 -2.77 19.44 -12.82
C ILE A 134 -1.92 20.21 -13.84
N ILE A 135 -0.73 19.70 -14.18
CA ILE A 135 0.15 20.31 -15.18
C ILE A 135 -0.55 20.37 -16.54
N GLY A 136 -1.25 19.30 -16.93
CA GLY A 136 -2.04 19.25 -18.15
C GLY A 136 -3.12 20.33 -18.20
N LEU A 137 -3.90 20.49 -17.12
CA LEU A 137 -4.95 21.50 -17.01
C LEU A 137 -4.39 22.94 -17.03
N LEU A 138 -3.26 23.17 -16.37
CA LEU A 138 -2.59 24.47 -16.41
C LEU A 138 -2.07 24.80 -17.82
N SER A 139 -1.51 23.80 -18.50
CA SER A 139 -1.02 23.94 -19.87
C SER A 139 -2.17 24.20 -20.85
N SER A 140 -3.32 23.53 -20.68
CA SER A 140 -4.51 23.79 -21.51
C SER A 140 -5.09 25.17 -21.28
N HIS A 141 -5.17 25.64 -20.02
CA HIS A 141 -5.65 26.99 -19.72
C HIS A 141 -4.73 28.06 -20.30
N GLN A 142 -3.41 27.87 -20.22
CA GLN A 142 -2.45 28.81 -20.81
C GLN A 142 -2.50 28.81 -22.34
N ALA A 143 -2.73 27.64 -22.96
CA ALA A 143 -2.94 27.53 -24.40
C ALA A 143 -4.25 28.23 -24.85
N GLU A 144 -5.32 28.12 -24.06
CA GLU A 144 -6.61 28.78 -24.34
C GLU A 144 -6.50 30.30 -24.21
N GLU A 145 -5.84 30.81 -23.15
CA GLU A 145 -5.53 32.25 -23.01
C GLU A 145 -4.63 32.76 -24.14
N THR A 146 -3.58 32.01 -24.50
CA THR A 146 -2.69 32.40 -25.62
C THR A 146 -3.47 32.43 -26.94
N SER A 147 -4.37 31.47 -27.16
CA SER A 147 -5.22 31.43 -28.35
C SER A 147 -6.19 32.60 -28.40
N LEU A 148 -6.85 32.94 -27.29
CA LEU A 148 -7.73 34.11 -27.17
C LEU A 148 -6.99 35.43 -27.40
N ILE A 149 -5.80 35.62 -26.80
CA ILE A 149 -4.96 36.81 -26.98
C ILE A 149 -4.50 36.94 -28.44
N VAL A 150 -4.11 35.83 -29.08
CA VAL A 150 -3.74 35.84 -30.50
C VAL A 150 -4.94 36.24 -31.36
N VAL A 151 -6.12 35.67 -31.14
CA VAL A 151 -7.35 36.04 -31.86
C VAL A 151 -7.69 37.53 -31.65
N GLU A 152 -7.65 38.02 -30.41
CA GLU A 152 -7.95 39.42 -30.09
C GLU A 152 -6.93 40.39 -30.72
N LYS A 153 -5.64 40.03 -30.74
CA LYS A 153 -4.58 40.78 -31.41
C LYS A 153 -4.72 40.78 -32.95
N TYR A 154 -5.16 39.66 -33.54
CA TYR A 154 -5.51 39.60 -34.96
C TYR A 154 -6.70 40.51 -35.26
N PHE A 155 -7.76 40.47 -34.45
CA PHE A 155 -8.93 41.35 -34.59
C PHE A 155 -8.57 42.83 -34.39
N SER A 156 -7.72 43.18 -33.42
CA SER A 156 -7.26 44.56 -33.21
C SER A 156 -6.39 45.06 -34.38
N SER A 157 -5.60 44.17 -35.00
CA SER A 157 -4.83 44.48 -36.21
C SER A 157 -5.70 44.60 -37.47
N LEU A 158 -6.90 44.01 -37.47
CA LEU A 158 -7.85 44.04 -38.58
C LEU A 158 -8.79 45.26 -38.53
N GLY A 159 -8.79 46.04 -37.43
CA GLY A 159 -9.58 47.27 -37.24
C GLY A 159 -9.27 48.44 -38.18
N SER A 160 -8.61 48.21 -39.31
CA SER A 160 -8.37 49.21 -40.35
C SER A 160 -8.51 48.67 -41.78
N ILE A 161 -9.01 47.44 -41.97
CA ILE A 161 -9.20 46.86 -43.30
C ILE A 161 -10.69 46.62 -43.53
N ASN A 162 -11.22 47.30 -44.54
CA ASN A 162 -12.61 47.25 -45.00
C ASN A 162 -13.15 45.81 -45.02
N LEU A 163 -14.28 45.63 -44.34
CA LEU A 163 -15.04 44.40 -44.23
C LEU A 163 -15.80 44.12 -45.55
N LEU A 164 -15.11 43.77 -46.62
CA LEU A 164 -15.71 43.21 -47.84
C LEU A 164 -14.68 42.27 -48.50
N ALA A 165 -15.07 41.00 -48.62
CA ALA A 165 -14.33 39.87 -49.19
C ALA A 165 -13.38 39.13 -48.24
N ALA A 166 -13.85 38.01 -47.70
CA ALA A 166 -13.12 36.74 -47.72
C ALA A 166 -14.00 35.63 -47.10
N ASP A 167 -14.25 34.59 -47.87
CA ASP A 167 -14.74 33.30 -47.41
C ASP A 167 -13.73 32.71 -46.40
N TYR A 168 -14.09 32.65 -45.12
CA TYR A 168 -13.27 31.97 -44.11
C TYR A 168 -13.90 30.63 -43.74
N PHE A 169 -13.28 29.57 -44.22
CA PHE A 169 -13.47 28.19 -43.77
C PHE A 169 -13.00 28.08 -42.31
N LEU A 170 -13.91 27.86 -41.36
CA LEU A 170 -13.58 27.48 -39.99
C LEU A 170 -13.29 25.97 -39.96
N GLY A 171 -12.01 25.61 -40.05
CA GLY A 171 -11.54 24.25 -39.76
C GLY A 171 -11.47 24.02 -38.25
N LEU A 172 -12.41 23.23 -37.72
CA LEU A 172 -12.33 22.65 -36.39
C LEU A 172 -11.30 21.51 -36.44
N ILE A 173 -10.17 21.65 -35.75
CA ILE A 173 -9.25 20.53 -35.51
C ILE A 173 -9.69 19.87 -34.20
N LEU A 174 -10.14 18.61 -34.29
CA LEU A 174 -10.22 17.67 -33.16
C LEU A 174 -8.83 17.14 -32.81
#